data_AF-A0A0L0UIG4-F1
#
_entry.id   AF-A0A0L0UIG4-F1
#
_cell.length_a   1.000
_cell.length_b   1.000
_cell.length_c   1.000
_cell.angle_alpha   90.00
_cell.angle_beta   90.00
_cell.angle_gamma   90.00
#
_symmetry.space_group_name_H-M   'P 1'
#
loop_
_entity.id
_entity.type
_entity.pdbx_description
1 polymer ?
#
loop_
_entity_poly.entity_id
_entity_poly.type
_entity_poly.pdbx_seq_one_letter_code
_entity_poly.pdbx_strand_id
1 'polypeptide(L)'
;AINISRRQSPPRGAYPFGAWQSACTVLPEFFSEAAKQERTTRLTTMDTPFLYKFLLGTMDSDFQAEDLSPTSEDLDTSFAPDGTAPSSTVDEV
;
A
#
# COMPACT_ATOMS: atom_id res chain seq x y z
N ALA A 1 11.93 18.65 -0.79
CA ALA A 1 11.00 17.51 -0.87
C ALA A 1 9.87 17.73 -1.90
N ILE A 2 9.01 18.77 -1.76
CA ILE A 2 7.82 18.98 -2.61
C ILE A 2 8.13 18.96 -4.12
N ASN A 3 9.16 19.66 -4.57
CA ASN A 3 9.54 19.70 -5.99
C ASN A 3 10.01 18.35 -6.55
N ILE A 4 10.59 17.48 -5.71
CA ILE A 4 11.05 16.15 -6.13
C ILE A 4 9.85 15.23 -6.29
N SER A 5 8.95 15.21 -5.30
CA SER A 5 7.70 14.47 -5.36
C SER A 5 6.84 14.91 -6.56
N ARG A 6 6.78 16.21 -6.88
CA ARG A 6 6.06 16.70 -8.07
C ARG A 6 6.69 16.25 -9.40
N ARG A 7 8.00 16.01 -9.44
CA ARG A 7 8.70 15.50 -10.63
C ARG A 7 8.58 13.98 -10.76
N GLN A 8 8.47 13.28 -9.64
CA GLN A 8 8.28 11.83 -9.56
C GLN A 8 6.83 11.54 -9.17
N SER A 9 5.95 11.77 -10.13
CA SER A 9 4.52 11.52 -10.00
C SER A 9 4.05 10.53 -11.07
N PRO A 10 2.99 9.73 -10.81
CA PRO A 10 2.45 8.82 -11.81
C PRO A 10 2.02 9.55 -13.10
N PRO A 11 2.08 8.86 -14.25
CA PRO A 11 1.67 9.45 -15.51
C PRO A 11 0.17 9.79 -15.49
N ARG A 12 -0.16 10.91 -16.13
CA ARG A 12 -1.53 11.42 -16.20
C ARG A 12 -2.34 10.68 -17.26
N GLY A 13 -3.66 10.58 -17.03
CA GLY A 13 -4.61 10.03 -17.99
C GLY A 13 -4.97 8.56 -17.76
N ALA A 14 -5.51 7.95 -18.80
CA ALA A 14 -6.02 6.59 -18.77
C ALA A 14 -4.91 5.54 -18.91
N TYR A 15 -5.01 4.46 -18.15
CA TYR A 15 -4.18 3.26 -18.25
C TYR A 15 -4.30 2.62 -19.66
N PRO A 16 -3.23 1.97 -20.19
CA PRO A 16 -1.96 1.62 -19.54
C PRO A 16 -0.96 2.77 -19.44
N PHE A 17 -1.13 3.81 -20.24
CA PHE A 17 -0.16 4.90 -20.31
C PHE A 17 -0.28 5.91 -19.17
N GLY A 18 -1.45 5.98 -18.52
CA GLY A 18 -1.70 6.79 -17.32
C GLY A 18 -2.07 5.97 -16.08
N ALA A 19 -2.38 6.66 -14.99
CA ALA A 19 -2.63 6.06 -13.68
C ALA A 19 -4.09 5.66 -13.40
N TRP A 20 -5.06 6.07 -14.23
CA TRP A 20 -6.48 5.89 -13.94
C TRP A 20 -7.09 4.79 -14.81
N GLN A 21 -7.97 3.98 -14.22
CA GLN A 21 -8.77 3.00 -14.97
C GLN A 21 -10.26 3.28 -14.83
N SER A 22 -10.98 3.19 -15.95
CA SER A 22 -12.44 3.33 -15.94
C SER A 22 -13.09 2.04 -15.45
N ALA A 23 -14.03 2.16 -14.51
CA ALA A 23 -14.82 1.03 -14.01
C ALA A 23 -15.67 0.36 -15.11
N CYS A 24 -15.98 1.08 -16.19
CA CYS A 24 -16.74 0.54 -17.31
C CYS A 24 -15.89 -0.30 -18.27
N THR A 25 -14.57 -0.09 -18.30
CA THR A 25 -13.66 -0.75 -19.26
C THR A 25 -12.64 -1.67 -18.60
N VAL A 26 -12.60 -1.72 -17.27
CA VAL A 26 -11.68 -2.56 -16.52
C VAL A 26 -12.06 -4.04 -16.69
N LEU A 27 -11.06 -4.88 -16.95
CA LEU A 27 -11.22 -6.34 -17.07
C LEU A 27 -10.93 -7.03 -15.72
N PRO A 28 -11.51 -8.21 -15.43
CA PRO A 28 -11.22 -8.96 -14.20
C PRO A 28 -9.72 -9.22 -13.98
N GLU A 29 -8.98 -9.50 -15.06
CA GLU A 29 -7.52 -9.70 -15.03
C GLU A 29 -6.74 -8.52 -14.46
N PHE A 30 -7.30 -7.31 -14.54
CA PHE A 30 -6.72 -6.13 -13.91
C PHE A 30 -6.62 -6.30 -12.39
N PHE A 31 -7.50 -7.08 -11.76
CA PHE A 31 -7.51 -7.32 -10.32
C PHE A 31 -6.74 -8.57 -9.89
N SER A 32 -6.15 -9.31 -10.84
CA SER A 32 -5.27 -10.43 -10.54
C SER A 32 -4.11 -9.97 -9.65
N GLU A 33 -3.61 -10.88 -8.82
CA GLU A 33 -2.49 -10.60 -7.92
C GLU A 33 -1.24 -10.18 -8.70
N ALA A 34 -0.95 -10.87 -9.81
CA ALA A 34 0.16 -10.53 -10.69
C ALA A 34 0.02 -9.10 -11.25
N ALA A 35 -1.15 -8.72 -11.77
CA ALA A 35 -1.36 -7.38 -12.30
C ALA A 35 -1.32 -6.29 -11.22
N LYS A 36 -1.81 -6.59 -10.00
CA LYS A 36 -1.65 -5.69 -8.85
C LYS A 36 -0.18 -5.51 -8.48
N GLN A 37 0.57 -6.61 -8.39
CA GLN A 37 1.99 -6.59 -8.04
C GLN A 37 2.81 -5.80 -9.06
N GLU A 38 2.56 -5.99 -10.36
CA GLU A 38 3.20 -5.24 -11.44
C GLU A 38 2.96 -3.73 -11.28
N ARG A 39 1.69 -3.32 -11.06
CA ARG A 39 1.35 -1.90 -10.89
C ARG A 39 1.94 -1.31 -9.62
N THR A 40 1.91 -2.04 -8.50
CA THR A 40 2.55 -1.61 -7.25
C THR A 40 4.04 -1.42 -7.44
N THR A 41 4.71 -2.39 -8.09
CA THR A 41 6.14 -2.31 -8.37
C THR A 41 6.47 -1.09 -9.23
N ARG A 42 5.71 -0.85 -10.30
CA ARG A 42 5.88 0.34 -11.15
C ARG A 42 5.67 1.64 -10.36
N LEU A 43 4.63 1.68 -9.52
CA LEU A 43 4.30 2.86 -8.72
C LEU A 43 5.42 3.22 -7.73
N THR A 44 5.99 2.23 -7.06
CA THR A 44 7.01 2.43 -6.01
C THR A 44 8.42 2.61 -6.56
N THR A 45 8.75 2.02 -7.71
CA THR A 45 10.11 2.04 -8.26
C THR A 45 10.32 3.07 -9.37
N MET A 46 9.31 3.30 -10.22
CA MET A 46 9.43 4.16 -11.40
C MET A 46 8.69 5.49 -11.20
N ASP A 47 7.42 5.41 -10.81
CA ASP A 47 6.55 6.59 -10.81
C ASP A 47 6.81 7.50 -9.60
N THR A 48 6.97 6.93 -8.40
CA THR A 48 7.09 7.69 -7.14
C THR A 48 8.24 7.27 -6.20
N PRO A 49 9.46 6.96 -6.68
CA PRO A 49 10.50 6.37 -5.85
C PRO A 49 10.92 7.23 -4.65
N PHE A 50 10.97 8.56 -4.78
CA PHE A 50 11.25 9.47 -3.67
C PHE A 50 10.15 9.43 -2.61
N LEU A 51 8.89 9.52 -3.02
CA LEU A 51 7.76 9.55 -2.08
C LEU A 51 7.65 8.21 -1.35
N TYR A 52 7.82 7.11 -2.07
CA TYR A 52 7.80 5.78 -1.47
C TYR A 52 8.90 5.64 -0.39
N LYS A 53 10.15 5.96 -0.72
CA LYS A 53 11.26 5.94 0.25
C LYS A 53 11.04 6.91 1.42
N PHE A 54 10.51 8.10 1.16
CA PHE A 54 10.16 9.07 2.18
C PHE A 54 9.14 8.52 3.18
N LEU A 55 8.08 7.87 2.69
CA LEU A 55 7.06 7.26 3.54
C LEU A 55 7.61 6.08 4.35
N LEU A 56 8.51 5.30 3.78
CA LEU A 56 9.15 4.17 4.47
C LEU A 56 10.25 4.60 5.44
N GLY A 57 10.64 5.89 5.45
CA GLY A 57 11.79 6.35 6.22
C GLY A 57 13.13 5.80 5.71
N THR A 58 13.15 5.18 4.51
CA THR A 58 14.32 4.54 3.89
C THR A 58 15.03 5.47 2.91
N MET A 59 15.02 6.76 3.22
CA MET A 59 15.75 7.77 2.44
C MET A 59 17.24 7.74 2.79
N ASP A 60 17.90 6.61 2.54
CA ASP A 60 19.34 6.59 2.67
C ASP A 60 19.98 7.34 1.49
N SER A 61 20.78 8.33 1.88
CA SER A 61 21.48 9.27 1.03
C SER A 61 22.66 8.58 0.34
N ASP A 62 22.47 7.79 -0.70
CA ASP A 62 23.58 7.16 -1.46
C ASP A 62 24.65 6.41 -0.62
N PHE A 63 24.40 6.06 0.65
CA PHE A 63 25.38 5.38 1.51
C PHE A 63 24.95 3.94 1.77
N GLN A 64 25.56 3.04 0.99
CA GLN A 64 25.71 1.60 1.18
C GLN A 64 24.57 0.84 1.87
N ALA A 65 23.92 0.00 1.07
CA ALA A 65 23.13 -1.11 1.57
C ALA A 65 24.00 -2.01 2.46
N GLU A 66 23.80 -1.97 3.76
CA GLU A 66 24.14 -3.07 4.66
C GLU A 66 22.95 -3.33 5.57
N ASP A 67 22.37 -4.51 5.34
CA ASP A 67 21.57 -5.33 6.25
C ASP A 67 20.51 -4.63 7.12
N LEU A 68 19.31 -4.48 6.57
CA LEU A 68 18.10 -4.38 7.39
C LEU A 68 17.34 -5.71 7.33
N SER A 69 17.86 -6.71 8.05
CA SER A 69 17.01 -7.81 8.52
C SER A 69 15.87 -7.19 9.37
N PRO A 70 14.61 -7.56 9.14
CA PRO A 70 13.49 -6.93 9.82
C PRO A 70 13.46 -7.40 11.28
N THR A 71 13.83 -6.53 12.23
CA THR A 71 13.55 -6.78 13.65
C THR A 71 12.05 -6.66 13.87
N SER A 72 11.43 -7.81 14.13
CA SER A 72 10.02 -7.98 14.45
C SER A 72 9.81 -7.68 15.94
N GLU A 73 9.46 -6.45 16.30
CA GLU A 73 9.03 -6.02 17.65
C GLU A 73 8.32 -4.66 17.51
N ASP A 74 7.14 -4.32 18.04
CA ASP A 74 6.07 -5.00 18.76
C ASP A 74 4.77 -4.24 18.41
N LEU A 75 3.72 -4.91 17.92
CA LEU A 75 2.38 -4.31 17.84
C LEU A 75 1.72 -4.44 19.21
N ASP A 76 1.81 -3.39 20.02
CA ASP A 76 1.11 -3.27 21.30
C ASP A 76 -0.42 -3.30 21.08
N THR A 77 -0.99 -4.50 21.20
CA THR A 77 -2.43 -4.74 21.18
C THR A 77 -2.94 -4.60 22.62
N SER A 78 -3.12 -3.36 23.05
CA SER A 78 -3.85 -3.03 24.28
C SER A 78 -5.07 -2.19 23.93
N PHE A 79 -6.11 -2.86 23.42
CA PHE A 79 -7.47 -2.34 23.50
C PHE A 79 -8.43 -3.49 23.73
N ALA A 80 -8.59 -3.87 25.00
CA ALA A 80 -9.69 -4.71 25.44
C ALA A 80 -10.85 -3.80 25.87
N PRO A 81 -11.99 -3.78 25.15
CA PRO A 81 -13.26 -3.38 25.76
C PRO A 81 -13.84 -4.61 26.47
N ASP A 82 -13.65 -4.67 27.79
CA ASP A 82 -14.29 -5.69 28.62
C ASP A 82 -15.76 -5.35 28.85
N GLY A 83 -16.62 -6.36 28.66
CA GLY A 83 -17.84 -6.55 29.43
C GLY A 83 -19.09 -5.75 29.06
N THR A 84 -19.80 -6.15 28.00
CA THR A 84 -21.29 -6.21 28.06
C THR A 84 -21.77 -7.36 27.17
N ALA A 85 -22.17 -8.46 27.82
CA ALA A 85 -22.70 -9.65 27.18
C ALA A 85 -24.11 -9.41 26.59
N PRO A 86 -24.40 -9.87 25.36
CA PRO A 86 -25.76 -10.16 24.93
C PRO A 86 -26.06 -11.64 25.16
N SER A 87 -26.87 -11.98 26.17
CA SER A 87 -27.48 -13.31 26.27
C SER A 87 -28.96 -13.19 25.92
N SER A 88 -29.26 -13.41 24.64
CA SER A 88 -30.60 -13.74 24.16
C SER A 88 -30.45 -14.95 23.27
N THR A 89 -30.78 -16.12 23.80
CA THR A 89 -30.99 -17.35 23.03
C THR A 89 -32.44 -17.74 23.23
N VAL A 90 -33.23 -17.48 22.19
CA VAL A 90 -34.51 -18.12 21.90
C VAL A 90 -34.24 -19.28 20.94
N ASP A 91 -34.91 -20.42 21.17
CA ASP A 91 -35.36 -21.47 20.23
C ASP A 91 -35.76 -22.69 21.10
N GLU A 92 -37.04 -23.02 21.30
CA GLU A 92 -37.99 -23.70 20.39
C GLU A 92 -37.46 -25.04 19.85
N VAL A 93 -37.96 -26.14 20.41
CA VAL A 93 -38.64 -27.32 19.79
C VAL A 93 -39.04 -28.30 20.90
#